data_AF-X1G8Z2-F1
#
_entry.id   AF-X1G8Z2-F1
#
_cell.length_a   1.000
_cell.length_b   1.000
_cell.length_c   1.000
_cell.angle_alpha   90.00
_cell.angle_beta   90.00
_cell.angle_gamma   90.00
#
_symmetry.space_group_name_H-M   'P 1'
#
loop_
_entity.id
_entity.type
_entity.pdbx_description
1 polymer ?
#
loop_
_entity_poly.entity_id
_entity_poly.type
_entity_poly.pdbx_seq_one_letter_code
_entity_poly.pdbx_strand_id
1 'polypeptide(L)'
;LRLIIVFTELIIAPLILSQIFIRTKIDKYILRFRGPIVNWGLFVVIFTVIGLNRSVFFNDPITLGKISLICFVTVIGLGLLYEFLTKKLKVDRSLYSCIMLLGTIKNGGFAAATALALFGDKASLPSAIVSVFLIIFLLYLSFRARKKYYN
;
A
#
# COMPACT_ATOMS: atom_id res chain seq x y z
N LEU A 1 4.53 -1.59 -24.14
CA LEU A 1 3.25 -0.89 -24.42
C LEU A 1 2.21 -1.07 -23.32
N ARG A 2 1.83 -2.31 -22.92
CA ARG A 2 0.82 -2.53 -21.85
C ARG A 2 1.11 -1.80 -20.53
N LEU A 3 2.36 -1.79 -20.07
CA LEU A 3 2.73 -1.06 -18.84
C LEU A 3 2.41 0.45 -18.92
N ILE A 4 2.68 1.08 -20.07
CA ILE A 4 2.42 2.52 -20.29
C ILE A 4 0.91 2.78 -20.28
N ILE A 5 0.13 1.90 -20.90
CA ILE A 5 -1.34 1.98 -20.90
C ILE A 5 -1.85 1.90 -19.46
N VAL A 6 -1.45 0.88 -18.70
CA VAL A 6 -1.87 0.70 -17.29
C VAL A 6 -1.45 1.89 -16.43
N PHE A 7 -0.24 2.42 -16.62
CA PHE A 7 0.23 3.61 -15.89
C PHE A 7 -0.61 4.85 -16.24
N THR A 8 -0.96 5.00 -17.52
CA THR A 8 -1.80 6.10 -17.98
C THR A 8 -3.21 6.00 -17.41
N GLU A 9 -3.82 4.82 -17.47
CA GLU A 9 -5.19 4.57 -16.99
C GLU A 9 -5.31 4.65 -15.47
N LEU A 10 -4.33 4.15 -14.71
CA LEU A 10 -4.43 4.07 -13.25
C LEU A 10 -3.82 5.26 -12.51
N ILE A 11 -2.94 6.05 -13.14
CA ILE A 11 -2.27 7.20 -12.50
C ILE A 11 -2.58 8.49 -13.24
N ILE A 12 -2.25 8.57 -14.53
CA ILE A 12 -2.32 9.85 -15.26
C ILE A 12 -3.77 10.31 -15.42
N ALA A 13 -4.67 9.42 -15.86
CA ALA A 13 -6.07 9.76 -16.09
C ALA A 13 -6.79 10.18 -14.78
N PRO A 14 -6.70 9.46 -13.65
CA PRO A 14 -7.28 9.91 -12.38
C PRO A 14 -6.70 11.23 -11.89
N LEU A 15 -5.41 11.48 -12.15
CA LEU A 15 -4.76 12.72 -11.76
C LEU A 15 -5.30 13.91 -12.58
N ILE A 16 -5.48 13.75 -13.89
CA ILE A 16 -6.11 14.77 -14.74
C ILE A 16 -7.56 15.03 -14.28
N LEU A 17 -8.35 13.97 -14.05
CA LEU A 17 -9.72 14.10 -13.53
C LEU A 17 -9.75 14.81 -12.19
N SER A 18 -8.81 14.52 -11.30
CA SER A 18 -8.68 15.19 -10.01
C SER A 18 -8.44 16.70 -10.18
N GLN A 19 -7.61 17.12 -11.15
CA GLN A 19 -7.38 18.54 -11.42
C GLN A 19 -8.66 19.23 -11.93
N ILE A 20 -9.44 18.55 -12.76
CA ILE A 20 -10.73 19.07 -13.26
C ILE A 20 -11.70 19.26 -12.09
N PHE A 21 -11.85 18.28 -11.21
CA PHE A 21 -12.76 18.36 -10.06
C PHE A 21 -12.41 19.45 -9.05
N ILE A 22 -11.11 19.72 -8.85
CA ILE A 22 -10.66 20.83 -8.01
C ILE A 22 -11.02 22.17 -8.65
N ARG A 23 -10.78 22.32 -9.97
CA ARG A 23 -11.11 23.56 -10.70
C ARG A 23 -12.61 23.85 -10.71
N THR A 24 -13.45 22.81 -10.77
CA THR A 24 -14.91 22.95 -10.75
C THR A 24 -15.52 23.01 -9.34
N LYS A 25 -14.70 22.96 -8.28
CA LYS A 25 -15.11 22.98 -6.85
C LYS A 25 -16.04 21.83 -6.43
N ILE A 26 -16.09 20.74 -7.22
CA ILE A 26 -16.88 19.54 -6.94
C ILE A 26 -16.21 18.71 -5.83
N ASP A 27 -14.90 18.86 -5.67
CA ASP A 27 -14.08 18.21 -4.65
C ASP A 27 -14.67 18.30 -3.24
N LYS A 28 -15.28 19.43 -2.88
CA LYS A 28 -15.91 19.65 -1.56
C LYS A 28 -16.98 18.62 -1.20
N TYR A 29 -17.73 18.11 -2.18
CA TYR A 29 -18.76 17.10 -1.95
C TYR A 29 -18.16 15.69 -1.87
N ILE A 30 -17.15 15.41 -2.69
CA ILE A 30 -16.51 14.10 -2.80
C ILE A 30 -15.59 13.85 -1.60
N LEU A 31 -14.90 14.89 -1.10
CA LEU A 31 -13.95 14.79 0.01
C LEU A 31 -14.59 14.24 1.28
N ARG A 32 -15.89 14.51 1.51
CA ARG A 32 -16.65 13.95 2.65
C ARG A 32 -16.67 12.42 2.65
N PHE A 33 -16.67 11.80 1.47
CA PHE A 33 -16.75 10.34 1.30
C PHE A 33 -15.41 9.70 0.89
N ARG A 34 -14.32 10.48 0.81
CA ARG A 34 -13.01 10.00 0.37
C ARG A 34 -12.54 8.77 1.14
N GLY A 35 -12.66 8.78 2.48
CA GLY A 35 -12.25 7.66 3.32
C GLY A 35 -12.98 6.36 2.97
N PRO A 36 -14.32 6.32 3.06
CA PRO A 36 -15.11 5.16 2.63
C PRO A 36 -14.82 4.71 1.19
N ILE A 37 -14.75 5.63 0.23
CA ILE A 37 -14.49 5.29 -1.18
C ILE A 37 -13.13 4.59 -1.35
N VAL A 38 -12.07 5.13 -0.73
CA VAL A 38 -10.73 4.53 -0.80
C VAL A 38 -10.70 3.16 -0.13
N ASN A 39 -11.36 3.01 1.02
CA ASN A 39 -11.41 1.73 1.74
C ASN A 39 -12.15 0.66 0.93
N TRP A 40 -13.29 1.00 0.34
CA TRP A 40 -14.04 0.09 -0.52
C TRP A 40 -13.28 -0.26 -1.79
N GLY A 41 -12.63 0.71 -2.43
CA GLY A 41 -11.78 0.45 -3.59
C GLY A 41 -10.64 -0.51 -3.28
N LEU A 42 -9.93 -0.28 -2.17
CA LEU A 42 -8.86 -1.18 -1.73
C LEU A 42 -9.38 -2.56 -1.35
N PHE A 43 -10.54 -2.63 -0.69
CA PHE A 43 -11.21 -3.89 -0.35
C PHE A 43 -11.50 -4.72 -1.60
N VAL A 44 -12.12 -4.11 -2.63
CA VAL A 44 -12.42 -4.80 -3.88
C VAL A 44 -11.15 -5.34 -4.53
N VAL A 45 -10.09 -4.52 -4.63
CA VAL A 45 -8.82 -4.96 -5.23
C VAL A 45 -8.21 -6.14 -4.47
N ILE A 46 -8.10 -6.04 -3.13
CA ILE A 46 -7.51 -7.10 -2.31
C ILE A 46 -8.38 -8.37 -2.38
N PHE A 47 -9.70 -8.23 -2.29
CA PHE A 47 -10.64 -9.34 -2.35
C PHE A 47 -10.56 -10.08 -3.68
N THR A 48 -10.50 -9.36 -4.80
CA THR A 48 -10.32 -9.96 -6.14
C THR A 48 -9.00 -10.71 -6.23
N VAL A 49 -7.89 -10.12 -5.79
CA VAL A 49 -6.57 -10.79 -5.82
C VAL A 49 -6.57 -12.06 -4.99
N ILE A 50 -7.13 -12.03 -3.79
CA ILE A 50 -7.22 -13.22 -2.92
C ILE A 50 -8.14 -14.27 -3.57
N GLY A 51 -9.28 -13.86 -4.12
CA GLY A 51 -10.24 -14.74 -4.78
C GLY A 51 -9.65 -15.47 -6.00
N LEU A 52 -8.96 -14.74 -6.88
CA LEU A 52 -8.26 -15.30 -8.04
C LEU A 52 -7.14 -16.27 -7.63
N ASN A 53 -6.50 -16.04 -6.48
CA ASN A 53 -5.40 -16.86 -5.99
C ASN A 53 -5.81 -17.85 -4.89
N ARG A 54 -7.12 -18.13 -4.70
CA ARG A 54 -7.62 -18.99 -3.63
C ARG A 54 -6.94 -20.36 -3.57
N SER A 55 -6.58 -20.93 -4.72
CA SER A 55 -5.91 -22.23 -4.79
C SER A 55 -4.52 -22.22 -4.14
N VAL A 56 -3.79 -21.10 -4.21
CA VAL A 56 -2.50 -20.95 -3.53
C VAL A 56 -2.71 -20.92 -2.01
N PHE A 57 -3.79 -20.31 -1.54
CA PHE A 57 -4.11 -20.26 -0.11
C PHE A 57 -4.47 -21.62 0.48
N PHE A 58 -5.22 -22.45 -0.26
CA PHE A 58 -5.72 -23.73 0.26
C PHE A 58 -4.87 -24.94 -0.13
N ASN A 59 -4.21 -24.92 -1.29
CA ASN A 59 -3.54 -26.11 -1.84
C ASN A 59 -2.02 -26.00 -1.88
N ASP A 60 -1.44 -24.80 -1.68
CA ASP A 60 0.03 -24.60 -1.70
C ASP A 60 0.51 -23.71 -0.54
N PRO A 61 0.42 -24.21 0.71
CA PRO A 61 0.80 -23.45 1.90
C PRO A 61 2.30 -23.14 1.94
N ILE A 62 3.13 -23.93 1.25
CA ILE A 62 4.58 -23.72 1.19
C ILE A 62 4.88 -22.46 0.38
N THR A 63 4.28 -22.32 -0.81
CA THR A 63 4.45 -21.11 -1.62
C THR A 63 3.89 -19.88 -0.91
N LEU A 64 2.70 -19.99 -0.30
CA LEU A 64 2.13 -18.91 0.49
C LEU A 64 3.05 -18.48 1.65
N GLY A 65 3.62 -19.45 2.38
CA GLY A 65 4.54 -19.19 3.48
C GLY A 65 5.81 -18.45 3.03
N LYS A 66 6.40 -18.85 1.89
CA LYS A 66 7.55 -18.17 1.30
C LYS A 66 7.23 -16.73 0.92
N ILE A 67 6.12 -16.50 0.22
CA ILE A 67 5.71 -15.14 -0.17
C ILE A 67 5.45 -14.29 1.08
N SER A 68 4.75 -14.85 2.08
CA SER A 68 4.45 -14.15 3.33
C SER A 68 5.71 -13.77 4.09
N LEU A 69 6.71 -14.66 4.17
CA LEU A 69 8.00 -14.37 4.80
C LEU A 69 8.73 -13.24 4.07
N ILE A 70 8.79 -13.28 2.73
CA ILE A 70 9.42 -12.22 1.93
C ILE A 70 8.71 -10.89 2.17
N CYS A 71 7.37 -10.88 2.16
CA CYS A 71 6.57 -9.68 2.39
C CYS A 71 6.78 -9.12 3.81
N PHE A 72 6.80 -10.00 4.82
CA PHE A 72 7.06 -9.63 6.20
C PHE A 72 8.44 -8.99 6.37
N VAL A 73 9.49 -9.64 5.86
CA VAL A 73 10.86 -9.12 5.89
C VAL A 73 10.95 -7.81 5.12
N THR A 74 10.22 -7.66 4.02
CA THR A 74 10.22 -6.40 3.25
C THR A 74 9.57 -5.28 4.06
N VAL A 75 8.38 -5.46 4.62
CA VAL A 75 7.67 -4.39 5.35
C VAL A 75 8.40 -4.03 6.65
N ILE A 76 8.67 -5.04 7.49
CA ILE A 76 9.29 -4.82 8.79
C ILE A 76 10.77 -4.46 8.63
N GLY A 77 11.49 -5.14 7.74
CA GLY A 77 12.91 -4.87 7.48
C GLY A 77 13.12 -3.48 6.91
N LEU A 78 12.27 -3.01 5.98
CA LEU A 78 12.31 -1.61 5.53
C LEU A 78 12.02 -0.65 6.68
N GLY A 79 11.01 -0.93 7.52
CA GLY A 79 10.71 -0.11 8.69
C GLY A 79 11.90 0.04 9.64
N LEU A 80 12.57 -1.06 9.96
CA LEU A 80 13.79 -1.08 10.78
C LEU A 80 14.96 -0.38 10.10
N LEU A 81 15.12 -0.57 8.78
CA LEU A 81 16.15 0.09 8.00
C LEU A 81 15.98 1.61 8.02
N TYR A 82 14.76 2.11 7.80
CA TYR A 82 14.48 3.55 7.88
C TYR A 82 14.70 4.09 9.30
N GLU A 83 14.32 3.35 10.34
CA GLU A 83 14.62 3.73 11.73
C GLU A 83 16.14 3.82 11.98
N PHE A 84 16.91 2.85 11.47
CA PHE A 84 18.36 2.86 11.58
C PHE A 84 19.00 4.02 10.82
N LEU A 85 18.62 4.24 9.55
CA LEU A 85 19.17 5.30 8.70
C LEU A 85 18.87 6.69 9.25
N THR A 86 17.64 6.94 9.69
CA THR A 86 17.25 8.25 10.25
C THR A 86 17.96 8.56 11.56
N LYS A 87 18.20 7.55 12.42
CA LYS A 87 19.04 7.69 13.63
C LYS A 87 20.51 7.96 13.27
N LYS A 88 21.07 7.19 12.34
CA LYS A 88 22.47 7.32 11.91
C LYS A 88 22.76 8.69 11.26
N LEU A 89 21.81 9.19 10.47
CA LEU A 89 21.90 10.48 9.79
C LEU A 89 21.49 11.67 10.67
N LYS A 90 21.16 11.44 11.95
CA LYS A 90 20.70 12.48 12.91
C LYS A 90 19.59 13.36 12.34
N VAL A 91 18.65 12.74 11.61
CA VAL A 91 17.54 13.46 10.97
C VAL A 91 16.66 14.09 12.06
N ASP A 92 16.17 15.29 11.78
CA ASP A 92 15.26 16.00 12.69
C ASP A 92 14.04 15.12 13.04
N ARG A 93 13.68 15.15 14.31
CA ARG A 93 12.61 14.37 14.91
C ARG A 93 11.26 14.70 14.26
N SER A 94 11.12 15.91 13.72
CA SER A 94 9.95 16.36 12.96
C SER A 94 9.75 15.58 11.65
N LEU A 95 10.85 15.18 10.98
CA LEU A 95 10.83 14.50 9.68
C LEU A 95 10.83 12.97 9.80
N TYR A 96 11.17 12.44 10.98
CA TYR A 96 11.27 11.01 11.22
C TYR A 96 10.02 10.23 10.79
N SER A 97 8.84 10.67 11.24
CA SER A 97 7.58 10.00 10.91
C SER A 97 7.24 10.13 9.43
N CYS A 98 7.53 11.26 8.80
CA CYS A 98 7.32 11.46 7.37
C CYS A 98 8.18 10.51 6.53
N ILE A 99 9.48 10.40 6.82
CA ILE A 99 10.40 9.52 6.09
C ILE A 99 10.03 8.05 6.31
N MET A 100 9.70 7.68 7.54
CA MET A 100 9.29 6.31 7.86
C MET A 100 8.03 5.91 7.10
N LEU A 101 7.00 6.76 7.10
CA LEU A 101 5.75 6.49 6.38
C LEU A 101 5.99 6.47 4.86
N LEU A 102 6.72 7.44 4.31
CA LEU A 102 7.02 7.49 2.87
C LEU A 102 7.85 6.29 2.40
N GLY A 103 8.78 5.84 3.24
CA GLY A 103 9.66 4.72 2.94
C GLY A 103 8.96 3.36 2.95
N THR A 104 8.00 3.19 3.87
CA THR A 104 7.33 1.90 4.14
C THR A 104 5.97 1.77 3.46
N ILE A 105 5.20 2.85 3.33
CA ILE A 105 3.91 2.84 2.64
C ILE A 105 4.17 2.79 1.14
N LYS A 106 3.92 1.63 0.55
CA LYS A 106 3.86 1.44 -0.91
C LYS A 106 2.41 1.41 -1.37
N ASN A 107 2.14 1.84 -2.60
CA ASN A 107 0.81 1.75 -3.19
C ASN A 107 0.48 0.31 -3.58
N GLY A 108 -0.01 -0.48 -2.62
CA GLY A 108 -0.35 -1.90 -2.81
C GLY A 108 -1.47 -2.13 -3.82
N GLY A 109 -2.46 -1.23 -3.90
CA GLY A 109 -3.55 -1.34 -4.87
C GLY A 109 -3.08 -1.20 -6.31
N PHE A 110 -2.20 -0.23 -6.58
CA PHE A 110 -1.57 -0.06 -7.89
C PHE A 110 -0.64 -1.24 -8.24
N ALA A 111 0.15 -1.72 -7.27
CA ALA A 111 1.00 -2.89 -7.46
C ALA A 111 0.19 -4.14 -7.81
N ALA A 112 -0.95 -4.36 -7.13
CA ALA A 112 -1.84 -5.47 -7.41
C ALA A 112 -2.43 -5.39 -8.83
N ALA A 113 -2.99 -4.23 -9.19
CA ALA A 113 -3.62 -4.04 -10.49
C ALA A 113 -2.62 -4.17 -11.65
N THR A 114 -1.43 -3.58 -11.51
CA THR A 114 -0.36 -3.69 -12.53
C THR A 114 0.17 -5.11 -12.65
N ALA A 115 0.41 -5.80 -11.53
CA ALA A 115 0.89 -7.17 -11.55
C ALA A 115 -0.13 -8.12 -12.20
N LEU A 116 -1.42 -7.94 -11.89
CA LEU A 116 -2.50 -8.69 -12.50
C LEU A 116 -2.57 -8.45 -14.02
N ALA A 117 -2.55 -7.18 -14.46
CA ALA A 117 -2.67 -6.81 -15.86
C ALA A 117 -1.47 -7.23 -16.73
N LEU A 118 -0.27 -7.31 -16.15
CA LEU A 118 0.98 -7.56 -16.88
C LEU A 118 1.46 -9.01 -16.78
N PHE A 119 1.27 -9.65 -15.63
CA PHE A 119 1.88 -10.94 -15.30
C PHE A 119 0.86 -12.00 -14.84
N GLY A 120 -0.42 -11.64 -14.72
CA GLY A 120 -1.51 -12.54 -14.36
C GLY A 120 -1.70 -12.73 -12.86
N ASP A 121 -2.61 -13.64 -12.51
CA ASP A 121 -3.20 -13.76 -11.17
C ASP A 121 -2.15 -13.95 -10.07
N LYS A 122 -1.25 -14.92 -10.25
CA LYS A 122 -0.23 -15.28 -9.24
C LYS A 122 0.73 -14.15 -8.91
N ALA A 123 1.02 -13.29 -9.88
CA ALA A 123 1.94 -12.17 -9.68
C ALA A 123 1.35 -11.05 -8.83
N SER A 124 0.02 -10.95 -8.75
CA SER A 124 -0.68 -9.95 -7.92
C SER A 124 -0.75 -10.33 -6.43
N LEU A 125 -0.53 -11.61 -6.11
CA LEU A 125 -0.64 -12.16 -4.76
C LEU A 125 0.25 -11.47 -3.71
N PRO A 126 1.55 -11.17 -3.98
CA PRO A 126 2.40 -10.48 -3.03
C PRO A 126 1.84 -9.11 -2.62
N SER A 127 1.18 -8.39 -3.53
CA SER A 127 0.62 -7.06 -3.24
C SER A 127 -0.47 -7.11 -2.19
N ALA A 128 -1.35 -8.13 -2.25
CA ALA A 128 -2.39 -8.33 -1.23
C ALA A 128 -1.77 -8.71 0.13
N ILE A 129 -0.76 -9.58 0.15
CA ILE A 129 -0.10 -10.02 1.38
C ILE A 129 0.69 -8.87 2.03
N VAL A 130 1.42 -8.07 1.23
CA VAL A 130 2.10 -6.85 1.71
C VAL A 130 1.11 -5.89 2.35
N SER A 131 -0.08 -5.69 1.77
CA SER A 131 -1.11 -4.81 2.36
C SER A 131 -1.52 -5.23 3.77
N VAL A 132 -1.64 -6.54 4.05
CA VAL A 132 -1.93 -7.04 5.39
C VAL A 132 -0.81 -6.69 6.37
N PHE A 133 0.45 -7.01 6.02
CA PHE A 133 1.59 -6.69 6.87
C PHE A 133 1.79 -5.18 7.06
N LEU A 134 1.52 -4.39 6.02
CA LEU A 134 1.59 -2.93 6.10
C LEU A 134 0.54 -2.39 7.09
N ILE A 135 -0.69 -2.91 7.09
CA ILE A 135 -1.71 -2.51 8.07
C ILE A 135 -1.25 -2.84 9.49
N ILE A 136 -0.73 -4.05 9.73
CA ILE A 136 -0.18 -4.44 11.04
C ILE A 136 0.94 -3.49 11.46
N PHE A 137 1.86 -3.18 10.54
CA PHE A 137 2.96 -2.25 10.80
C PHE A 137 2.48 -0.83 11.09
N LEU A 138 1.48 -0.33 10.36
CA LEU A 138 0.88 0.99 10.61
C LEU A 138 0.14 1.05 11.94
N LEU A 139 -0.54 -0.02 12.35
CA LEU A 139 -1.14 -0.13 13.69
C LEU A 139 -0.05 -0.05 14.76
N TYR A 140 1.04 -0.81 14.60
CA TYR A 140 2.19 -0.74 15.51
C TYR A 140 2.77 0.69 15.62
N LEU A 141 3.00 1.36 14.49
CA LEU A 141 3.49 2.74 14.49
C LEU A 141 2.51 3.71 15.15
N SER A 142 1.20 3.53 14.92
CA SER A 142 0.16 4.36 15.50
C SER A 142 0.13 4.24 17.03
N PHE A 143 0.24 3.02 17.56
CA PHE A 143 0.34 2.81 19.01
C PHE A 143 1.61 3.41 19.61
N ARG A 144 2.76 3.26 18.94
CA ARG A 144 4.04 3.86 19.37
C ARG A 144 3.98 5.39 19.37
N ALA A 145 3.37 5.98 18.34
CA ALA A 145 3.18 7.43 18.24
C ALA A 145 2.27 7.95 19.36
N ARG A 146 1.18 7.24 19.66
CA ARG A 146 0.27 7.59 20.76
C ARG A 146 0.98 7.57 22.11
N LYS A 147 1.73 6.52 22.43
CA LYS A 147 2.48 6.41 23.71
C LYS A 147 3.46 7.56 23.94
N LYS A 148 4.05 8.10 22.87
CA LYS A 148 4.98 9.23 22.91
C LYS A 148 4.30 10.59 23.09
N TYR A 149 2.99 10.70 22.83
CA TYR A 149 2.23 11.93 23.02
C TYR A 149 1.70 12.09 24.45
N TYR A 150 1.57 10.99 25.20
CA TYR A 150 1.08 10.97 26.58
C TYR A 150 2.20 10.89 27.64
N ASN A 151 3.45 10.71 27.22
CA ASN A 151 4.66 10.72 28.06
C ASN A 151 5.56 11.88 27.67
#